data_AF-D1B587-F1
#
_entry.id   AF-D1B587-F1
#
_cell.length_a   1.000
_cell.length_b   1.000
_cell.length_c   1.000
_cell.angle_alpha   90.00
_cell.angle_beta   90.00
_cell.angle_gamma   90.00
#
_symmetry.space_group_name_H-M   'P 1'
#
loop_
_entity.id
_entity.type
_entity.pdbx_description
1 polymer ?
#
loop_
_entity_poly.entity_id
_entity_poly.type
_entity_poly.pdbx_seq_one_letter_code
_entity_poly.pdbx_strand_id
1 'polypeptide(L)'
;MKSFCALLFIALLFTGCSVKQEALHVKRDGIEKLTNDLMLLGNSVRYEEARLLAYEALTYPHVLAKRYALVSPPTFHNFLINTGLKERGLCYEWSEDMMAHLKKGRYESFDLRWGVANKGEFDEHNSVVVVAKHAPFQNGLLLDPWRNSGELYWARLDEDPEYHWVENKERSLYFGTLQP
;
A
#
# COMPACT_ATOMS: atom_id res chain seq x y z
N MET A 1 23.92 -39.81 -28.19
CA MET A 1 23.95 -38.34 -28.05
C MET A 1 22.53 -37.76 -27.96
N LYS A 2 21.73 -38.15 -26.96
CA LYS A 2 20.33 -37.70 -26.81
C LYS A 2 20.00 -37.18 -25.40
N SER A 3 21.01 -36.72 -24.66
CA SER A 3 20.84 -36.27 -23.26
C SER A 3 21.39 -34.87 -22.97
N PHE A 4 21.73 -34.07 -23.99
CA PHE A 4 22.28 -32.73 -23.75
C PHE A 4 21.32 -31.57 -24.04
N CYS A 5 20.15 -31.83 -24.66
CA CYS A 5 19.20 -30.75 -24.99
C CYS A 5 18.18 -30.45 -23.88
N ALA A 6 18.06 -31.27 -22.84
CA ALA A 6 17.05 -31.08 -21.81
C ALA A 6 17.42 -30.03 -20.74
N LEU A 7 18.68 -29.58 -20.68
CA LEU A 7 19.15 -28.63 -19.67
C LEU A 7 19.04 -27.14 -20.07
N LEU A 8 18.71 -26.83 -21.34
CA LEU A 8 18.63 -25.43 -21.80
C LEU A 8 17.24 -24.81 -21.71
N PHE A 9 16.20 -25.57 -21.38
CA PHE A 9 14.81 -25.06 -21.38
C PHE A 9 14.31 -24.52 -20.02
N ILE A 10 15.12 -24.61 -18.96
CA ILE A 10 14.71 -24.16 -17.60
C ILE A 10 15.16 -22.72 -17.30
N ALA A 11 16.00 -22.11 -18.15
CA ALA A 11 16.57 -20.78 -17.88
C ALA A 11 15.71 -19.58 -18.31
N LEU A 12 14.50 -19.78 -18.87
CA LEU A 12 13.71 -18.73 -19.53
C LEU A 12 12.46 -18.25 -18.78
N LEU A 13 12.23 -18.67 -17.53
CA LEU A 13 10.96 -18.37 -16.81
C LEU A 13 11.09 -17.42 -15.61
N PHE A 14 12.20 -16.69 -15.46
CA PHE A 14 12.39 -15.73 -14.35
C PHE A 14 12.64 -14.30 -14.82
N THR A 15 11.79 -13.76 -15.69
CA THR A 15 11.81 -12.32 -16.00
C THR A 15 11.04 -11.54 -14.92
N GLY A 16 11.53 -11.55 -13.69
CA GLY A 16 11.14 -10.56 -12.70
C GLY A 16 11.86 -9.26 -13.03
N CYS A 17 11.14 -8.25 -13.52
CA CYS A 17 11.73 -6.94 -13.72
C CYS A 17 11.92 -6.28 -12.35
N SER A 18 13.15 -5.90 -12.03
CA SER A 18 13.37 -4.89 -10.99
C SER A 18 12.56 -3.66 -11.37
N VAL A 19 11.81 -3.10 -10.41
CA VAL A 19 11.04 -1.88 -10.64
C VAL A 19 12.01 -0.76 -11.09
N LYS A 20 11.72 -0.15 -12.25
CA LYS A 20 12.53 0.96 -12.76
C LYS A 20 12.27 2.19 -11.91
N GLN A 21 13.32 2.75 -11.29
CA GLN A 21 13.20 3.88 -10.36
C GLN A 21 12.68 5.17 -11.02
N GLU A 22 12.80 5.32 -12.33
CA GLU A 22 12.24 6.46 -13.07
C GLU A 22 10.70 6.45 -13.12
N ALA A 23 10.06 5.29 -12.98
CA ALA A 23 8.61 5.18 -12.84
C ALA A 23 8.12 5.67 -11.47
N LEU A 24 9.01 5.70 -10.46
CA LEU A 24 8.73 6.09 -9.08
C LEU A 24 8.88 7.61 -8.83
N HIS A 25 8.61 8.44 -9.84
CA HIS A 25 8.68 9.90 -9.68
C HIS A 25 7.29 10.45 -9.31
N VAL A 26 7.13 10.88 -8.05
CA VAL A 26 5.89 11.56 -7.61
C VAL A 26 5.69 12.85 -8.40
N LYS A 27 4.62 12.90 -9.20
CA LYS A 27 4.24 14.09 -9.94
C LYS A 27 3.54 15.07 -8.99
N ARG A 28 3.81 16.37 -9.16
CA ARG A 28 3.14 17.44 -8.39
C ARG A 28 1.61 17.36 -8.50
N ASP A 29 1.11 16.98 -9.68
CA ASP A 29 -0.32 16.73 -9.95
C ASP A 29 -0.91 15.60 -9.06
N GLY A 30 -0.13 14.56 -8.76
CA GLY A 30 -0.58 13.48 -7.87
C GLY A 30 -0.78 13.96 -6.43
N ILE A 31 0.11 14.82 -5.93
CA ILE A 31 0.00 15.39 -4.58
C ILE A 31 -1.26 16.25 -4.49
N GLU A 32 -1.52 17.13 -5.46
CA GLU A 32 -2.73 17.98 -5.44
C GLU A 32 -4.02 17.16 -5.53
N LYS A 33 -4.04 16.13 -6.39
CA LYS A 33 -5.20 15.21 -6.50
C LYS A 33 -5.50 14.51 -5.19
N LEU A 34 -4.51 13.83 -4.62
CA LEU A 34 -4.69 13.12 -3.35
C LEU A 34 -5.00 14.09 -2.19
N THR A 35 -4.45 15.31 -2.21
CA THR A 35 -4.79 16.36 -1.24
C THR A 35 -6.28 16.70 -1.33
N ASN A 36 -6.81 16.90 -2.53
CA ASN A 36 -8.23 17.20 -2.73
C ASN A 36 -9.12 16.02 -2.28
N ASP A 37 -8.74 14.79 -2.63
CA ASP A 37 -9.50 13.60 -2.22
C ASP A 37 -9.55 13.44 -0.69
N LEU A 38 -8.43 13.73 -0.01
CA LEU A 38 -8.37 13.74 1.46
C LEU A 38 -9.21 14.88 2.07
N MET A 39 -9.22 16.07 1.47
CA MET A 39 -10.07 17.18 1.89
C MET A 39 -11.56 16.84 1.79
N LEU A 40 -11.95 16.02 0.81
CA LEU A 40 -13.33 15.57 0.62
C LEU A 40 -13.79 14.56 1.68
N LEU A 41 -12.90 14.05 2.53
CA LEU A 41 -13.27 13.15 3.63
C LEU A 41 -14.09 13.84 4.74
N GLY A 42 -14.00 15.17 4.85
CA GLY A 42 -14.84 15.92 5.78
C GLY A 42 -14.47 17.39 5.92
N ASN A 43 -15.45 18.22 6.31
CA ASN A 43 -15.29 19.68 6.43
C ASN A 43 -14.29 20.10 7.53
N SER A 44 -13.97 19.22 8.46
CA SER A 44 -12.98 19.47 9.52
C SER A 44 -11.54 19.18 9.08
N VAL A 45 -11.34 18.65 7.87
CA VAL A 45 -10.00 18.34 7.37
C VAL A 45 -9.25 19.61 7.03
N ARG A 46 -8.05 19.74 7.59
CA ARG A 46 -7.15 20.87 7.32
C ARG A 46 -6.33 20.63 6.07
N TYR A 47 -6.26 21.64 5.20
CA TYR A 47 -5.50 21.57 3.95
C TYR A 47 -4.01 21.25 4.18
N GLU A 48 -3.37 21.84 5.19
CA GLU A 48 -1.96 21.59 5.45
C GLU A 48 -1.69 20.12 5.82
N GLU A 49 -2.59 19.51 6.61
CA GLU A 49 -2.47 18.11 7.00
C GLU A 49 -2.80 17.17 5.83
N ALA A 50 -3.85 17.47 5.06
CA ALA A 50 -4.18 16.71 3.86
C ALA A 50 -3.02 16.70 2.86
N ARG A 51 -2.40 17.86 2.64
CA ARG A 51 -1.24 18.01 1.75
C ARG A 51 -0.02 17.25 2.26
N LEU A 52 0.27 17.32 3.55
CA LEU A 52 1.38 16.58 4.15
C LEU A 52 1.16 15.07 4.03
N LEU A 53 -0.03 14.59 4.40
CA LEU A 53 -0.39 13.17 4.30
C LEU A 53 -0.28 12.69 2.85
N ALA A 54 -0.83 13.44 1.89
CA ALA A 54 -0.74 13.11 0.47
C ALA A 54 0.72 12.98 0.00
N TYR A 55 1.57 13.95 0.37
CA TYR A 55 2.99 13.91 0.05
C TYR A 55 3.68 12.66 0.61
N GLU A 56 3.48 12.37 1.90
CA GLU A 56 4.10 11.21 2.55
C GLU A 56 3.56 9.88 1.98
N ALA A 57 2.26 9.79 1.72
CA ALA A 57 1.62 8.60 1.16
C ALA A 57 2.11 8.28 -0.25
N LEU A 58 2.39 9.30 -1.07
CA LEU A 58 2.90 9.13 -2.43
C LEU A 58 4.40 8.85 -2.47
N THR A 59 5.19 9.47 -1.58
CA THR A 59 6.66 9.40 -1.65
C THR A 59 7.25 8.24 -0.87
N TYR A 60 6.70 7.90 0.29
CA TYR A 60 7.23 6.86 1.15
C TYR A 60 7.24 5.45 0.53
N PRO A 61 6.24 5.06 -0.29
CA PRO A 61 6.30 3.79 -1.01
C PRO A 61 7.57 3.57 -1.83
N HIS A 62 8.17 4.64 -2.35
CA HIS A 62 9.42 4.55 -3.11
C HIS A 62 10.63 4.24 -2.22
N VAL A 63 10.61 4.69 -0.96
CA VAL A 63 11.60 4.32 0.05
C VAL A 63 11.47 2.83 0.39
N LEU A 64 10.22 2.35 0.56
CA LEU A 64 9.94 0.94 0.83
C LEU A 64 10.33 0.04 -0.35
N ALA A 65 10.00 0.43 -1.58
CA ALA A 65 10.39 -0.31 -2.78
C ALA A 65 11.90 -0.51 -2.88
N LYS A 66 12.70 0.51 -2.52
CA LYS A 66 14.16 0.40 -2.44
C LYS A 66 14.59 -0.53 -1.30
N ARG A 67 14.01 -0.36 -0.11
CA ARG A 67 14.33 -1.17 1.08
C ARG A 67 14.06 -2.66 0.84
N TYR A 68 12.96 -3.00 0.19
CA TYR A 68 12.57 -4.38 -0.11
C TYR A 68 13.31 -4.96 -1.31
N ALA A 69 14.10 -4.14 -2.02
CA ALA A 69 14.66 -4.46 -3.33
C ALA A 69 13.56 -5.08 -4.21
N LEU A 70 12.48 -4.31 -4.37
CA LEU A 70 11.20 -4.75 -4.88
C LEU A 70 11.29 -5.25 -6.33
N VAL A 71 10.54 -6.32 -6.60
CA VAL A 71 10.42 -6.93 -7.92
C VAL A 71 8.96 -6.85 -8.34
N SER A 72 8.70 -6.56 -9.61
CA SER A 72 7.34 -6.58 -10.16
C SER A 72 7.11 -7.89 -10.94
N PRO A 73 5.88 -8.44 -10.98
CA PRO A 73 4.65 -8.01 -10.30
C PRO A 73 4.65 -8.31 -8.78
N PRO A 74 3.73 -7.72 -7.99
CA PRO A 74 3.73 -7.90 -6.53
C PRO A 74 3.50 -9.36 -6.12
N THR A 75 2.71 -10.12 -6.89
CA THR A 75 2.52 -11.56 -6.67
C THR A 75 3.81 -12.36 -6.85
N PHE A 76 4.67 -11.96 -7.79
CA PHE A 76 5.99 -12.58 -7.94
C PHE A 76 6.92 -12.20 -6.79
N HIS A 77 6.85 -10.96 -6.29
CA HIS A 77 7.58 -10.59 -5.09
C HIS A 77 7.15 -11.42 -3.86
N ASN A 78 5.84 -11.63 -3.68
CA ASN A 78 5.33 -12.50 -2.61
C ASN A 78 5.87 -13.94 -2.75
N PHE A 79 5.93 -14.49 -3.97
CA PHE A 79 6.57 -15.79 -4.21
C PHE A 79 8.04 -15.82 -3.77
N LEU A 80 8.81 -14.78 -4.08
CA LEU A 80 10.21 -14.67 -3.66
C LEU A 80 10.34 -14.60 -2.12
N ILE A 81 9.40 -13.98 -1.42
CA ILE A 81 9.38 -13.96 0.05
C ILE A 81 9.06 -15.35 0.60
N ASN A 82 8.00 -15.99 0.09
CA ASN A 82 7.56 -17.31 0.56
C ASN A 82 8.60 -18.42 0.29
N THR A 83 9.51 -18.21 -0.66
CA THR A 83 10.63 -19.12 -0.96
C THR A 83 11.93 -18.75 -0.21
N GLY A 84 11.92 -17.68 0.58
CA GLY A 84 13.08 -17.21 1.36
C GLY A 84 14.13 -16.46 0.55
N LEU A 85 13.83 -16.07 -0.69
CA LEU A 85 14.74 -15.28 -1.55
C LEU A 85 14.65 -13.77 -1.29
N LYS A 86 13.56 -13.33 -0.65
CA LYS A 86 13.33 -11.98 -0.16
C LYS A 86 12.81 -12.04 1.27
N GLU A 87 13.07 -11.01 2.04
CA GLU A 87 12.75 -11.00 3.47
C GLU A 87 11.44 -10.30 3.80
N ARG A 88 11.02 -9.33 2.97
CA ARG A 88 9.93 -8.40 3.29
C ARG A 88 9.34 -7.79 2.02
N GLY A 89 8.04 -7.48 2.06
CA GLY A 89 7.29 -6.85 0.97
C GLY A 89 5.90 -7.43 0.72
N LEU A 90 5.35 -8.25 1.63
CA LEU A 90 3.97 -8.72 1.59
C LEU A 90 2.98 -7.56 1.88
N CYS A 91 1.73 -7.67 1.45
CA CYS A 91 0.73 -6.60 1.58
C CYS A 91 0.56 -6.06 3.02
N TYR A 92 0.53 -6.94 4.01
CA TYR A 92 0.45 -6.53 5.42
C TYR A 92 1.73 -5.82 5.88
N GLU A 93 2.91 -6.16 5.35
CA GLU A 93 4.18 -5.50 5.71
C GLU A 93 4.26 -4.11 5.12
N TRP A 94 3.76 -3.92 3.89
CA TRP A 94 3.54 -2.58 3.33
C TRP A 94 2.60 -1.76 4.22
N SER A 95 1.50 -2.35 4.68
CA SER A 95 0.53 -1.69 5.55
C SER A 95 1.13 -1.29 6.91
N GLU A 96 1.91 -2.18 7.53
CA GLU A 96 2.64 -1.90 8.78
C GLU A 96 3.59 -0.72 8.64
N ASP A 97 4.46 -0.77 7.62
CA ASP A 97 5.48 0.25 7.40
C ASP A 97 4.88 1.60 6.99
N MET A 98 3.83 1.59 6.16
CA MET A 98 3.06 2.79 5.81
C MET A 98 2.38 3.39 7.03
N MET A 99 1.70 2.59 7.86
CA MET A 99 1.09 3.07 9.11
C MET A 99 2.12 3.68 10.05
N ALA A 100 3.22 2.98 10.28
CA ALA A 100 4.29 3.44 11.17
C ALA A 100 4.90 4.77 10.68
N HIS A 101 4.97 4.97 9.37
CA HIS A 101 5.45 6.22 8.78
C HIS A 101 4.42 7.35 8.88
N LEU A 102 3.19 7.12 8.39
CA LEU A 102 2.14 8.14 8.37
C LEU A 102 1.78 8.64 9.78
N LYS A 103 1.84 7.77 10.81
CA LYS A 103 1.59 8.17 12.21
C LYS A 103 2.53 9.24 12.74
N LYS A 104 3.72 9.38 12.16
CA LYS A 104 4.68 10.42 12.56
C LYS A 104 4.15 11.83 12.29
N GLY A 105 3.21 11.97 11.34
CA GLY A 105 2.56 13.24 11.02
C GLY A 105 1.65 13.78 12.13
N ARG A 106 1.22 12.94 13.09
CA ARG A 106 0.37 13.32 14.24
C ARG A 106 -0.82 14.20 13.82
N TYR A 107 -1.56 13.75 12.82
CA TYR A 107 -2.66 14.51 12.24
C TYR A 107 -3.83 14.65 13.22
N GLU A 108 -4.35 15.87 13.36
CA GLU A 108 -5.58 16.14 14.13
C GLU A 108 -6.83 15.91 13.26
N SER A 109 -6.69 15.99 11.94
CA SER A 109 -7.78 15.88 10.96
C SER A 109 -8.18 14.45 10.62
N PHE A 110 -7.31 13.47 10.91
CA PHE A 110 -7.45 12.11 10.39
C PHE A 110 -7.28 11.04 11.45
N ASP A 111 -7.93 9.90 11.21
CA ASP A 111 -7.55 8.63 11.82
C ASP A 111 -7.05 7.63 10.78
N LEU A 112 -6.01 6.89 11.15
CA LEU A 112 -5.43 5.82 10.36
C LEU A 112 -6.01 4.48 10.82
N ARG A 113 -6.62 3.76 9.88
CA ARG A 113 -7.38 2.53 10.10
C ARG A 113 -6.83 1.42 9.22
N TRP A 114 -6.92 0.18 9.70
CA TRP A 114 -6.43 -0.99 9.01
C TRP A 114 -7.57 -1.61 8.19
N GLY A 115 -7.43 -1.56 6.87
CA GLY A 115 -8.33 -2.24 5.94
C GLY A 115 -7.85 -3.67 5.67
N VAL A 116 -8.80 -4.60 5.62
CA VAL A 116 -8.59 -5.97 5.14
C VAL A 116 -9.70 -6.36 4.17
N ALA A 117 -9.34 -6.99 3.07
CA ALA A 117 -10.25 -7.64 2.13
C ALA A 117 -9.98 -9.14 2.11
N ASN A 118 -11.02 -9.95 1.83
CA ASN A 118 -10.94 -11.41 1.70
C ASN A 118 -10.19 -12.09 2.88
N LYS A 119 -10.51 -11.66 4.11
CA LYS A 119 -9.80 -12.10 5.32
C LYS A 119 -9.85 -13.62 5.48
N GLY A 120 -8.67 -14.24 5.60
CA GLY A 120 -8.50 -15.68 5.74
C GLY A 120 -8.47 -16.46 4.43
N GLU A 121 -8.72 -15.81 3.30
CA GLU A 121 -8.68 -16.42 1.97
C GLU A 121 -7.30 -16.27 1.33
N PHE A 122 -7.06 -17.01 0.23
CA PHE A 122 -5.76 -17.04 -0.46
C PHE A 122 -5.36 -15.70 -1.08
N ASP A 123 -6.34 -14.83 -1.32
CA ASP A 123 -6.21 -13.48 -1.86
C ASP A 123 -6.50 -12.40 -0.79
N GLU A 124 -6.31 -12.72 0.51
CA GLU A 124 -6.37 -11.72 1.57
C GLU A 124 -5.46 -10.54 1.24
N HIS A 125 -6.02 -9.33 1.28
CA HIS A 125 -5.29 -8.10 1.03
C HIS A 125 -5.43 -7.13 2.19
N ASN A 126 -4.34 -6.48 2.56
CA ASN A 126 -4.26 -5.56 3.68
C ASN A 126 -3.73 -4.21 3.19
N SER A 127 -4.31 -3.13 3.69
CA SER A 127 -3.92 -1.77 3.30
C SER A 127 -4.26 -0.74 4.37
N VAL A 128 -3.69 0.46 4.24
CA VAL A 128 -4.01 1.61 5.11
C VAL A 128 -5.27 2.28 4.60
N VAL A 129 -6.16 2.65 5.52
CA VAL A 129 -7.34 3.48 5.24
C VAL A 129 -7.25 4.75 6.07
N VAL A 130 -7.43 5.90 5.43
CA VAL A 130 -7.51 7.20 6.09
C VAL A 130 -8.96 7.62 6.17
N VAL A 131 -9.42 7.98 7.36
CA VAL A 131 -10.74 8.58 7.56
C VAL A 131 -10.56 9.98 8.15
N ALA A 132 -11.53 10.87 7.93
CA ALA A 132 -11.63 12.08 8.74
C ALA A 132 -11.74 11.70 10.23
N LYS A 133 -11.24 12.56 11.12
CA LYS A 133 -11.16 12.29 12.55
C LYS A 133 -12.52 11.82 13.11
N HIS A 134 -12.52 10.68 13.79
CA HIS A 134 -13.70 10.02 14.36
C HIS A 134 -14.79 9.60 13.36
N ALA A 135 -14.55 9.71 12.05
CA ALA A 135 -15.52 9.30 11.04
C ALA A 135 -15.60 7.76 10.93
N PRO A 136 -16.73 7.22 10.46
CA PRO A 136 -16.86 5.78 10.20
C PRO A 136 -15.84 5.28 9.17
N PHE A 137 -15.39 4.03 9.33
CA PHE A 137 -14.41 3.40 8.43
C PHE A 137 -14.84 3.44 6.96
N GLN A 138 -16.13 3.21 6.69
CA GLN A 138 -16.71 3.16 5.34
C GLN A 138 -16.52 4.47 4.56
N ASN A 139 -16.35 5.59 5.28
CA ASN A 139 -16.11 6.90 4.67
C ASN A 139 -14.63 7.11 4.32
N GLY A 140 -13.77 6.11 4.46
CA GLY A 140 -12.34 6.24 4.28
C GLY A 140 -11.86 6.27 2.82
N LEU A 141 -10.59 6.68 2.69
CA LEU A 141 -9.77 6.59 1.49
C LEU A 141 -8.70 5.51 1.68
N LEU A 142 -8.66 4.54 0.77
CA LEU A 142 -7.65 3.49 0.73
C LEU A 142 -6.31 4.04 0.23
N LEU A 143 -5.20 3.60 0.83
CA LEU A 143 -3.83 3.91 0.41
C LEU A 143 -3.03 2.61 0.22
N ASP A 144 -2.99 2.10 -1.01
CA ASP A 144 -2.46 0.78 -1.36
C ASP A 144 -1.26 0.87 -2.32
N PRO A 145 -0.03 0.99 -1.80
CA PRO A 145 1.17 0.98 -2.61
C PRO A 145 1.64 -0.43 -3.02
N TRP A 146 1.09 -1.49 -2.44
CA TRP A 146 1.49 -2.86 -2.77
C TRP A 146 0.97 -3.26 -4.16
N ARG A 147 -0.29 -2.89 -4.47
CA ARG A 147 -1.00 -3.29 -5.70
C ARG A 147 -0.23 -2.97 -6.98
N ASN A 148 0.40 -1.80 -7.03
CA ASN A 148 1.18 -1.35 -8.20
C ASN A 148 2.70 -1.36 -7.94
N SER A 149 3.19 -2.28 -7.10
CA SER A 149 4.63 -2.44 -6.86
C SER A 149 5.36 -1.13 -6.48
N GLY A 150 4.82 -0.39 -5.51
CA GLY A 150 5.43 0.83 -4.97
C GLY A 150 4.93 2.13 -5.61
N GLU A 151 4.06 2.06 -6.62
CA GLU A 151 3.21 3.19 -7.00
C GLU A 151 1.92 3.15 -6.15
N LEU A 152 1.54 4.28 -5.56
CA LEU A 152 0.35 4.34 -4.72
C LEU A 152 -0.92 4.22 -5.57
N TYR A 153 -1.72 3.19 -5.31
CA TYR A 153 -3.14 3.19 -5.65
C TYR A 153 -3.93 3.81 -4.50
N TRP A 154 -4.87 4.70 -4.81
CA TRP A 154 -5.83 5.19 -3.82
C TRP A 154 -7.22 5.31 -4.46
N ALA A 155 -8.24 5.07 -3.63
CA ALA A 155 -9.64 5.15 -4.01
C ALA A 155 -10.49 5.26 -2.75
N ARG A 156 -11.72 5.76 -2.88
CA ARG A 156 -12.70 5.55 -1.81
C ARG A 156 -13.04 4.07 -1.69
N LEU A 157 -13.37 3.61 -0.48
CA LEU A 157 -13.60 2.18 -0.23
C LEU A 157 -14.76 1.60 -1.05
N ASP A 158 -15.77 2.40 -1.36
CA ASP A 158 -16.92 2.04 -2.18
C ASP A 158 -16.67 2.15 -3.69
N GLU A 159 -15.51 2.67 -4.09
CA GLU A 159 -15.10 2.86 -5.49
C GLU A 159 -14.00 1.88 -5.93
N ASP A 160 -13.46 1.05 -5.02
CA ASP A 160 -12.50 0.00 -5.40
C ASP A 160 -13.24 -1.16 -6.10
N PRO A 161 -12.97 -1.41 -7.40
CA PRO A 161 -13.68 -2.45 -8.14
C PRO A 161 -13.17 -3.86 -7.84
N GLU A 162 -12.01 -3.99 -7.19
CA GLU A 162 -11.31 -5.27 -7.03
C GLU A 162 -11.58 -5.91 -5.67
N TYR A 163 -11.69 -5.10 -4.62
CA TYR A 163 -11.79 -5.58 -3.24
C TYR A 163 -12.93 -4.93 -2.46
N HIS A 164 -13.61 -5.73 -1.64
CA HIS A 164 -14.51 -5.22 -0.61
C HIS A 164 -13.76 -5.11 0.73
N TRP A 165 -13.54 -3.88 1.18
CA TRP A 165 -12.75 -3.59 2.37
C TRP A 165 -13.58 -3.55 3.63
N VAL A 166 -13.15 -4.30 4.64
CA VAL A 166 -13.66 -4.21 6.00
C VAL A 166 -12.56 -3.80 6.96
N GLU A 167 -12.97 -3.29 8.11
CA GLU A 167 -12.03 -2.85 9.12
C GLU A 167 -11.51 -3.99 9.99
N ASN A 168 -10.20 -4.11 10.13
CA ASN A 168 -9.59 -4.90 11.18
C ASN A 168 -9.37 -4.03 12.43
N LYS A 169 -10.37 -3.96 13.32
CA LYS A 169 -10.34 -3.10 14.51
C LYS A 169 -9.15 -3.35 15.43
N GLU A 170 -8.77 -4.60 15.64
CA GLU A 170 -7.62 -4.97 16.48
C GLU A 170 -6.32 -4.37 15.92
N ARG A 171 -6.08 -4.55 14.62
CA ARG A 171 -4.92 -3.95 13.96
C ARG A 171 -4.99 -2.43 13.90
N SER A 172 -6.18 -1.86 13.75
CA SER A 172 -6.32 -0.41 13.80
C SER A 172 -6.03 0.19 15.18
N LEU A 173 -6.34 -0.52 16.27
CA LEU A 173 -5.98 -0.13 17.63
C LEU A 173 -4.47 -0.25 17.86
N TYR A 174 -3.86 -1.32 17.35
CA TYR A 174 -2.44 -1.60 17.56
C TYR A 174 -1.52 -0.76 16.67
N PHE A 175 -1.74 -0.78 15.35
CA PHE A 175 -0.92 -0.09 14.36
C PHE A 175 -1.41 1.31 14.06
N GLY A 176 -2.72 1.55 14.05
CA GLY A 176 -3.35 2.80 13.63
C GLY A 176 -3.42 3.87 14.72
N THR A 177 -4.41 4.75 14.60
CA THR A 177 -4.66 5.85 15.57
C THR A 177 -6.00 5.76 16.26
N LEU A 178 -6.71 4.65 16.09
CA LEU A 178 -7.96 4.44 16.81
C LEU A 178 -7.70 4.30 18.29
N GLN A 179 -8.53 4.99 19.06
CA GLN A 179 -8.52 4.88 20.52
C GLN A 179 -9.52 3.80 20.96
N PRO A 180 -9.21 3.04 22.03
CA PRO A 180 -10.09 2.02 22.61
C PRO A 180 -11.48 2.54 23.01
#